data_AF-A0A482WE22-F1
#
_entry.id   AF-A0A482WE22-F1
#
_cell.length_a   1.000
_cell.length_b   1.000
_cell.length_c   1.000
_cell.angle_alpha   90.00
_cell.angle_beta   90.00
_cell.angle_gamma   90.00
#
_symmetry.space_group_name_H-M   'P 1'
#
loop_
_entity.id
_entity.type
_entity.pdbx_description
1 polymer ?
#
loop_
_entity_poly.entity_id
_entity_poly.type
_entity_poly.pdbx_seq_one_letter_code
_entity_poly.pdbx_strand_id
1 'polypeptide(L)'
;RAHRTGDPADRREANRLTGEVRYALIDFRNDQWKAKLESLGTEDNSMWKMAKALRNDRKPLPPIHGARGIVFTDEDKAEAFADSLELQCRTDMGDADDDHIELVEDFARDLRHTEPEPDEAPLRSASPAEIRQFIDKLKVRKAPGADNISNRALLNLPDKAVVALTGIINAIFRLRHYPD
;
A
#
# COMPACT_ATOMS: atom_id res chain seq x y z
N ARG A 1 -1.19 -24.09 -6.93
CA ARG A 1 -1.25 -25.43 -6.29
C ARG A 1 -0.21 -25.55 -5.18
N ALA A 2 1.08 -25.44 -5.49
CA ALA A 2 2.20 -25.58 -4.54
C ALA A 2 2.07 -24.84 -3.19
N HIS A 3 1.65 -23.57 -3.18
CA HIS A 3 1.46 -22.81 -1.92
C HIS A 3 0.23 -23.22 -1.10
N ARG A 4 -0.74 -23.92 -1.71
CA ARG A 4 -1.96 -24.41 -1.05
C ARG A 4 -1.83 -25.86 -0.56
N THR A 5 -1.08 -26.71 -1.28
CA THR A 5 -0.97 -28.15 -1.00
C THR A 5 0.21 -28.50 -0.11
N GLY A 6 1.29 -27.72 -0.10
CA GLY A 6 2.49 -27.99 0.71
C GLY A 6 3.32 -29.20 0.25
N ASP A 7 2.86 -29.92 -0.78
CA ASP A 7 3.48 -31.14 -1.30
C ASP A 7 4.88 -30.86 -1.92
N PRO A 8 5.93 -31.61 -1.53
CA PRO A 8 7.25 -31.51 -2.14
C PRO A 8 7.28 -31.70 -3.67
N ALA A 9 6.38 -32.50 -4.25
CA ALA A 9 6.27 -32.68 -5.68
C ALA A 9 5.75 -31.42 -6.39
N ASP A 10 4.66 -30.84 -5.87
CA ASP A 10 4.10 -29.59 -6.40
C ASP A 10 5.10 -28.42 -6.29
N ARG A 11 5.90 -28.39 -5.20
CA ARG A 11 6.94 -27.37 -5.02
C ARG A 11 8.10 -27.53 -6.01
N ARG A 12 8.55 -28.77 -6.27
CA ARG A 12 9.59 -29.04 -7.28
C ARG A 12 9.13 -28.62 -8.67
N GLU A 13 7.90 -28.93 -9.03
CA GLU A 13 7.34 -28.55 -10.33
C GLU A 13 7.19 -27.04 -10.48
N ALA A 14 6.69 -26.35 -9.44
CA ALA A 14 6.62 -24.89 -9.43
C ALA A 14 8.02 -24.25 -9.58
N ASN A 15 9.04 -24.78 -8.90
CA ASN A 15 10.42 -24.29 -9.01
C ASN A 15 11.00 -24.53 -10.40
N ARG A 16 10.73 -25.69 -11.02
CA ARG A 16 11.15 -26.02 -12.40
C ARG A 16 10.57 -25.01 -13.39
N LEU A 17 9.26 -24.80 -13.37
CA LEU A 17 8.56 -23.84 -14.24
C LEU A 17 9.05 -22.41 -14.00
N THR A 18 9.28 -22.02 -12.74
CA THR A 18 9.85 -20.71 -12.40
C THR A 18 11.25 -20.54 -12.99
N GLY A 19 12.07 -21.58 -12.95
CA GLY A 19 13.39 -21.62 -13.57
C GLY A 19 13.31 -21.45 -15.08
N GLU A 20 12.43 -22.19 -15.75
CA GLU A 20 12.22 -22.09 -17.20
C GLU A 20 11.79 -20.69 -17.63
N VAL A 21 10.82 -20.08 -16.94
CA VAL A 21 10.41 -18.70 -17.18
C VAL A 21 11.57 -17.74 -16.97
N ARG A 22 12.38 -17.95 -15.93
CA ARG A 22 13.55 -17.12 -15.65
C ARG A 22 14.59 -17.20 -16.77
N TYR A 23 14.91 -18.40 -17.27
CA TYR A 23 15.86 -18.58 -18.37
C TYR A 23 15.33 -17.97 -19.66
N ALA A 24 14.08 -18.26 -20.03
CA ALA A 24 13.45 -17.66 -21.20
C ALA A 24 13.44 -16.12 -21.14
N LEU A 25 13.24 -15.55 -19.96
CA LEU A 25 13.28 -14.10 -19.77
C LEU A 25 14.69 -13.52 -19.89
N ILE A 26 15.70 -14.26 -19.44
CA ILE A 26 17.12 -13.86 -19.62
C ILE A 26 17.46 -13.86 -21.10
N ASP A 27 17.14 -14.92 -21.83
CA ASP A 27 17.43 -15.04 -23.26
C ASP A 27 16.70 -13.96 -24.06
N PHE A 28 15.41 -13.77 -23.82
CA PHE A 28 14.64 -12.68 -24.44
C PHE A 28 15.26 -11.31 -24.19
N ARG A 29 15.71 -11.03 -22.96
CA ARG A 29 16.36 -9.75 -22.64
C ARG A 29 17.70 -9.62 -23.36
N ASN A 30 18.49 -10.69 -23.43
CA ASN A 30 19.77 -10.70 -24.14
C ASN A 30 19.57 -10.44 -25.64
N ASP A 31 18.56 -11.07 -26.26
CA ASP A 31 18.22 -10.85 -27.66
C ASP A 31 17.76 -9.42 -27.92
N GLN A 32 16.91 -8.86 -27.05
CA GLN A 32 16.52 -7.45 -27.11
C GLN A 32 17.72 -6.51 -26.99
N TRP A 33 18.65 -6.80 -26.06
CA TRP A 33 19.88 -6.02 -25.92
C TRP A 33 20.76 -6.13 -27.16
N LYS A 34 20.90 -7.31 -27.73
CA LYS A 34 21.69 -7.55 -28.94
C LYS A 34 21.11 -6.79 -30.13
N ALA A 35 19.82 -6.93 -30.39
CA ALA A 35 19.13 -6.18 -31.44
C ALA A 35 19.25 -4.66 -31.25
N LYS A 36 19.16 -4.19 -30.00
CA LYS A 36 19.36 -2.78 -29.68
C LYS A 36 20.78 -2.31 -29.98
N LEU A 37 21.80 -3.11 -29.67
CA LEU A 37 23.20 -2.79 -29.98
C LEU A 37 23.46 -2.79 -31.49
N GLU A 38 22.88 -3.74 -32.22
CA GLU A 38 22.97 -3.83 -33.69
C GLU A 38 22.28 -2.65 -34.38
N SER A 39 21.22 -2.09 -33.79
CA SER A 39 20.52 -0.91 -34.32
C SER A 39 21.24 0.42 -34.09
N LEU A 40 22.34 0.46 -33.33
CA LEU A 40 23.03 1.71 -33.01
C LEU A 40 23.80 2.24 -34.22
N GLY A 41 23.58 3.51 -34.53
CA GLY A 41 24.27 4.25 -35.58
C GLY A 41 24.98 5.49 -35.06
N THR A 42 25.92 5.99 -35.87
CA THR A 42 26.58 7.28 -35.66
C THR A 42 25.83 8.45 -36.30
N GLU A 43 25.00 8.17 -37.31
CA GLU A 43 24.19 9.14 -38.07
C GLU A 43 23.09 9.81 -37.23
N ASP A 44 22.42 9.03 -36.38
CA ASP A 44 21.24 9.46 -35.59
C ASP A 44 21.58 9.77 -34.12
N ASN A 45 22.87 9.84 -33.78
CA ASN A 45 23.39 10.06 -32.43
C ASN A 45 22.99 8.99 -31.40
N SER A 46 22.43 7.85 -31.83
CA SER A 46 21.98 6.76 -30.94
C SER A 46 23.14 6.10 -30.20
N MET A 47 24.28 5.92 -30.86
CA MET A 47 25.50 5.37 -30.26
C MET A 47 26.02 6.25 -29.10
N TRP A 48 26.01 7.57 -29.27
CA TRP A 48 26.44 8.50 -28.22
C TRP A 48 25.45 8.54 -27.05
N LYS A 49 24.14 8.51 -27.32
CA LYS A 49 23.11 8.40 -26.28
C LYS A 49 23.27 7.11 -25.46
N MET A 50 23.54 5.98 -26.13
CA MET A 50 23.81 4.71 -25.45
C MET A 50 25.09 4.79 -24.59
N ALA A 51 26.19 5.27 -25.16
CA ALA A 51 27.44 5.44 -24.44
C ALA A 51 27.28 6.35 -23.20
N LYS A 52 26.51 7.43 -23.33
CA LYS A 52 26.17 8.31 -22.21
C LYS A 52 25.31 7.62 -21.16
N ALA A 53 24.33 6.82 -21.56
CA ALA A 53 23.49 6.06 -20.65
C ALA A 53 24.28 5.01 -19.86
N LEU A 54 25.22 4.31 -20.51
CA LEU A 54 26.11 3.33 -19.88
C LEU A 54 27.11 3.98 -18.91
N ARG A 55 27.51 5.22 -19.19
CA ARG A 55 28.39 6.03 -18.32
C ARG A 55 27.64 6.80 -17.24
N ASN A 56 26.31 6.75 -17.22
CA ASN A 56 25.54 7.50 -16.23
C ASN A 56 25.57 6.76 -14.90
N ASP A 57 26.69 6.92 -14.20
CA ASP A 57 26.79 6.56 -12.80
C ASP A 57 25.71 7.35 -12.06
N ARG A 58 24.86 6.64 -11.30
CA ARG A 58 23.91 7.31 -10.41
C ARG A 58 24.73 8.25 -9.54
N LYS A 59 24.46 9.55 -9.66
CA LYS A 59 25.14 10.54 -8.81
C LYS A 59 24.82 10.17 -7.36
N PRO A 60 25.85 10.03 -6.49
CA PRO A 60 25.60 9.77 -5.08
C PRO A 60 24.75 10.91 -4.53
N LEU A 61 23.89 10.58 -3.56
CA LEU A 61 23.12 11.59 -2.85
C LEU A 61 24.10 12.62 -2.26
N PRO A 62 23.81 13.93 -2.32
CA PRO A 62 24.65 14.91 -1.66
C PRO A 62 24.71 14.63 -0.16
N PRO A 63 25.72 15.15 0.55
CA PRO A 63 25.76 15.04 2.00
C PRO A 63 24.51 15.65 2.62
N ILE A 64 23.97 15.01 3.66
CA ILE A 64 22.77 15.48 4.37
C ILE A 64 23.09 15.73 5.85
N HIS A 65 22.24 16.47 6.54
CA HIS A 65 22.37 16.69 7.98
C HIS A 65 21.74 15.52 8.73
N GLY A 66 22.54 14.80 9.52
CA GLY A 66 22.08 13.87 10.54
C GLY A 66 22.21 14.45 11.94
N ALA A 67 21.80 13.68 12.95
CA ALA A 67 21.79 14.12 14.36
C ALA A 67 23.17 14.56 14.89
N ARG A 68 24.25 14.00 14.34
CA ARG A 68 25.64 14.26 14.77
C ARG A 68 26.44 15.15 13.80
N GLY A 69 25.79 15.72 12.80
CA GLY A 69 26.44 16.56 11.78
C GLY A 69 26.19 16.08 10.34
N ILE A 70 27.02 16.54 9.41
CA ILE A 70 26.88 16.20 7.99
C ILE A 70 27.36 14.77 7.74
N VAL A 71 26.52 13.96 7.09
CA VAL A 71 26.79 12.56 6.75
C VAL A 71 26.99 12.36 5.24
N PHE A 72 27.90 11.45 4.87
CA PHE A 72 28.40 11.30 3.49
C PHE A 72 28.15 9.92 2.89
N THR A 73 28.25 8.85 3.69
CA THR A 73 28.02 7.47 3.23
C THR A 73 26.53 7.22 3.05
N ASP A 74 26.18 6.24 2.22
CA ASP A 74 24.76 5.93 1.98
C ASP A 74 24.13 5.23 3.19
N GLU A 75 24.93 4.47 3.95
CA GLU A 75 24.54 3.90 5.24
C GLU A 75 24.22 4.99 6.27
N ASP A 76 25.13 5.95 6.47
CA ASP A 76 24.92 7.03 7.44
C ASP A 76 23.74 7.94 7.04
N LYS A 77 23.52 8.13 5.73
CA LYS A 77 22.34 8.85 5.23
C LYS A 77 21.06 8.10 5.54
N ALA A 78 21.05 6.77 5.37
CA ALA A 78 19.88 5.96 5.67
C ALA A 78 19.51 6.05 7.16
N GLU A 79 20.51 5.99 8.04
CA GLU A 79 20.30 6.18 9.49
C GLU A 79 19.81 7.60 9.80
N ALA A 80 20.40 8.64 9.20
CA ALA A 80 19.93 10.02 9.39
C ALA A 80 18.47 10.22 8.95
N PHE A 81 18.04 9.56 7.87
CA PHE A 81 16.63 9.54 7.47
C PHE A 81 15.75 8.76 8.46
N ALA A 82 16.22 7.62 8.95
CA ALA A 82 15.49 6.81 9.93
C ALA A 82 15.25 7.61 11.23
N ASP A 83 16.30 8.23 11.78
CA ASP A 83 16.22 9.09 12.97
C ASP A 83 15.20 10.23 12.77
N SER A 84 15.27 10.92 11.62
CA SER A 84 14.36 12.03 11.31
C SER A 84 12.90 11.57 11.17
N LEU A 85 12.67 10.42 10.53
CA LEU A 85 11.33 9.87 10.37
C LEU A 85 10.78 9.37 11.69
N GLU A 86 11.60 8.71 12.51
CA GLU A 86 11.22 8.29 13.85
C GLU A 86 10.77 9.49 14.67
N LEU A 87 11.54 10.59 14.68
CA LEU A 87 11.17 11.79 15.40
C LEU A 87 9.84 12.39 14.92
N GLN A 88 9.63 12.47 13.60
CA GLN A 88 8.41 13.06 13.01
C GLN A 88 7.18 12.17 13.12
N CYS A 89 7.38 10.85 13.19
CA CYS A 89 6.30 9.87 13.29
C CYS A 89 6.06 9.39 14.73
N ARG A 90 6.79 9.92 15.72
CA ARG A 90 6.42 9.77 17.12
C ARG A 90 5.10 10.48 17.33
N THR A 91 4.16 9.79 17.98
CA THR A 91 2.95 10.42 18.48
C THR A 91 3.37 11.40 19.56
N ASP A 92 3.40 12.69 19.24
CA ASP A 92 3.76 13.73 20.19
C ASP A 92 2.61 13.87 21.19
N MET A 93 2.72 13.17 22.31
CA MET A 93 1.79 13.28 23.44
C MET A 93 2.25 14.36 24.44
N GLY A 94 3.39 15.03 24.17
CA GLY A 94 4.01 15.99 25.09
C GLY A 94 3.44 17.40 25.01
N ASP A 95 2.97 17.82 23.83
CA ASP A 95 2.34 19.12 23.57
C ASP A 95 0.85 18.96 23.24
N ALA A 96 0.23 17.87 23.71
CA ALA A 96 -1.21 17.72 23.57
C ALA A 96 -1.87 18.73 24.52
N ASP A 97 -2.67 19.64 23.96
CA ASP A 97 -3.48 20.57 24.74
C ASP A 97 -4.53 19.74 25.52
N ASP A 98 -4.26 19.49 26.80
CA ASP A 98 -5.11 18.68 27.67
C ASP A 98 -6.55 19.24 27.71
N ASP A 99 -6.71 20.57 27.65
CA ASP A 99 -8.03 21.22 27.59
C ASP A 99 -8.73 20.90 26.25
N HIS A 100 -7.98 20.82 25.16
CA HIS A 100 -8.52 20.40 23.86
C HIS A 100 -8.88 18.91 23.84
N ILE A 101 -8.05 18.05 24.44
CA ILE A 101 -8.35 16.62 24.56
C ILE A 101 -9.64 16.44 25.37
N GLU A 102 -9.73 17.07 26.54
CA GLU A 102 -10.91 17.02 27.39
C GLU A 102 -12.15 17.54 26.66
N LEU A 103 -12.04 18.66 25.94
CA LEU A 103 -13.13 19.20 25.11
C LEU A 103 -13.59 18.19 24.05
N VAL A 104 -12.67 17.53 23.35
CA VAL A 104 -12.99 16.54 22.30
C VAL A 104 -13.61 15.28 22.91
N GLU A 105 -13.07 14.81 24.04
CA GLU A 105 -13.60 13.65 24.75
C GLU A 105 -15.01 13.91 25.31
N ASP A 106 -15.22 15.09 25.89
CA ASP A 106 -16.51 15.56 26.39
C ASP A 106 -17.51 15.71 25.26
N PHE A 107 -17.14 16.38 24.16
CA PHE A 107 -17.99 16.50 22.98
C PHE A 107 -18.36 15.13 22.39
N ALA A 108 -17.39 14.20 22.31
CA ALA A 108 -17.66 12.84 21.85
C ALA A 108 -18.56 12.07 22.83
N ARG A 109 -18.44 12.32 24.13
CA ARG A 109 -19.31 11.73 25.16
C ARG A 109 -20.73 12.26 25.03
N ASP A 110 -20.89 13.56 24.87
CA ASP A 110 -22.17 14.21 24.63
C ASP A 110 -22.84 13.70 23.36
N LEU A 111 -22.10 13.57 22.25
CA LEU A 111 -22.59 12.98 21.00
C LEU A 111 -23.06 11.52 21.15
N ARG A 112 -22.41 10.74 22.01
CA ARG A 112 -22.82 9.35 22.26
C ARG A 112 -24.09 9.26 23.12
N HIS A 113 -24.35 10.26 23.95
CA HIS A 113 -25.51 10.30 24.86
C HIS A 113 -26.66 11.18 24.37
N THR A 114 -26.46 11.94 23.29
CA THR A 114 -27.55 12.65 22.62
C THR A 114 -28.42 11.63 21.89
N GLU A 115 -29.66 11.48 22.35
CA GLU A 115 -30.66 10.77 21.55
C GLU A 115 -30.89 11.55 20.25
N PRO A 116 -31.08 10.84 19.12
CA PRO A 116 -31.41 11.50 17.87
C PRO A 116 -32.68 12.33 18.03
N GLU A 117 -32.68 13.54 17.50
CA GLU A 117 -33.86 14.41 17.41
C GLU A 117 -35.07 13.59 16.89
N PRO A 118 -36.26 13.70 17.52
CA PRO A 118 -37.41 12.87 17.18
C PRO A 118 -37.83 12.95 15.69
N ASP A 119 -37.43 14.02 15.00
CA ASP A 119 -37.73 14.28 13.60
C ASP A 119 -36.59 13.89 12.62
N GLU A 120 -35.48 13.29 13.10
CA GLU A 120 -34.43 12.80 12.20
C GLU A 120 -34.90 11.56 11.43
N ALA A 121 -35.02 11.71 10.11
CA ALA A 121 -35.33 10.60 9.22
C ALA A 121 -34.30 9.46 9.40
N PRO A 122 -34.73 8.18 9.43
CA PRO A 122 -33.81 7.06 9.53
C PRO A 122 -32.79 7.08 8.39
N LEU A 123 -31.54 6.75 8.72
CA LEU A 123 -30.51 6.56 7.70
C LEU A 123 -30.97 5.52 6.68
N ARG A 124 -30.89 5.86 5.40
CA ARG A 124 -31.26 4.95 4.31
C ARG A 124 -30.39 3.71 4.38
N SER A 125 -31.02 2.53 4.40
CA SER A 125 -30.30 1.27 4.35
C SER A 125 -29.51 1.13 3.04
N ALA A 126 -28.31 0.58 3.15
CA ALA A 126 -27.49 0.19 2.02
C ALA A 126 -27.99 -1.12 1.41
N SER A 127 -27.92 -1.22 0.09
CA SER A 127 -28.19 -2.44 -0.68
C SER A 127 -26.89 -3.19 -0.98
N PRO A 128 -26.94 -4.53 -1.20
CA PRO A 128 -25.76 -5.29 -1.58
C PRO A 128 -25.11 -4.81 -2.89
N ALA A 129 -25.92 -4.28 -3.81
CA ALA A 129 -25.43 -3.71 -5.07
C ALA A 129 -24.59 -2.45 -4.84
N GLU A 130 -25.01 -1.58 -3.92
CA GLU A 130 -24.23 -0.39 -3.54
C GLU A 130 -22.92 -0.79 -2.87
N ILE A 131 -22.97 -1.74 -1.92
CA ILE A 131 -21.77 -2.26 -1.27
C ILE A 131 -20.80 -2.85 -2.29
N ARG A 132 -21.30 -3.61 -3.27
CA ARG A 132 -20.49 -4.14 -4.37
C ARG A 132 -19.84 -3.03 -5.19
N GLN A 133 -20.60 -1.98 -5.53
CA GLN A 133 -20.09 -0.84 -6.28
C GLN A 133 -18.95 -0.11 -5.52
N PHE A 134 -19.02 -0.03 -4.19
CA PHE A 134 -17.94 0.52 -3.39
C PHE A 134 -16.72 -0.39 -3.33
N ILE A 135 -16.93 -1.71 -3.16
CA ILE A 135 -15.85 -2.71 -3.19
C ILE A 135 -15.10 -2.64 -4.53
N ASP A 136 -15.81 -2.55 -5.65
CA ASP A 136 -15.21 -2.52 -6.99
C ASP A 136 -14.38 -1.25 -7.24
N LYS A 137 -14.66 -0.16 -6.52
CA LYS A 137 -13.89 1.09 -6.58
C LYS A 137 -12.62 1.08 -5.71
N LEU A 138 -12.38 0.03 -4.93
CA LEU A 138 -11.21 -0.06 -4.04
C LEU A 138 -9.90 -0.17 -4.84
N LYS A 139 -8.90 0.60 -4.41
CA LYS A 139 -7.55 0.52 -4.99
C LYS A 139 -6.84 -0.74 -4.50
N VAL A 140 -6.57 -1.69 -5.40
CA VAL A 140 -5.95 -3.00 -5.10
C VAL A 140 -4.64 -2.91 -4.31
N ARG A 141 -3.84 -1.86 -4.54
CA ARG A 141 -2.49 -1.68 -3.97
C ARG A 141 -2.45 -0.91 -2.64
N LYS A 142 -3.60 -0.64 -2.01
CA LYS A 142 -3.62 -0.06 -0.67
C LYS A 142 -3.21 -1.11 0.36
N ALA A 143 -2.54 -0.66 1.42
CA ALA A 143 -2.22 -1.50 2.57
C ALA A 143 -3.50 -2.00 3.24
N PRO A 144 -3.51 -3.23 3.80
CA PRO A 144 -4.63 -3.72 4.60
C PRO A 144 -4.77 -2.92 5.90
N GLY A 145 -5.95 -2.96 6.51
CA GLY A 145 -6.21 -2.40 7.83
C GLY A 145 -5.62 -3.26 8.96
N ALA A 146 -5.98 -2.93 10.21
CA ALA A 146 -5.58 -3.69 11.39
C ALA A 146 -6.06 -5.16 11.37
N ASP A 147 -7.15 -5.43 10.66
CA ASP A 147 -7.69 -6.76 10.40
C ASP A 147 -6.85 -7.62 9.43
N ASN A 148 -5.81 -7.04 8.82
CA ASN A 148 -4.98 -7.64 7.77
C ASN A 148 -5.75 -8.10 6.53
N ILE A 149 -6.95 -7.56 6.27
CA ILE A 149 -7.74 -7.88 5.08
C ILE A 149 -7.35 -6.93 3.95
N SER A 150 -6.75 -7.48 2.88
CA SER A 150 -6.36 -6.68 1.72
C SER A 150 -7.56 -6.29 0.84
N ASN A 151 -7.47 -5.16 0.15
CA ASN A 151 -8.46 -4.78 -0.87
C ASN A 151 -8.62 -5.85 -1.97
N ARG A 152 -7.55 -6.61 -2.25
CA ARG A 152 -7.64 -7.73 -3.19
C ARG A 152 -8.51 -8.87 -2.67
N ALA A 153 -8.54 -9.11 -1.36
CA ALA A 153 -9.46 -10.07 -0.76
C ALA A 153 -10.91 -9.57 -0.87
N LEU A 154 -11.15 -8.29 -0.57
CA LEU A 154 -12.48 -7.67 -0.67
C LEU A 154 -13.08 -7.76 -2.07
N LEU A 155 -12.28 -7.49 -3.11
CA LEU A 155 -12.70 -7.62 -4.51
C LEU A 155 -13.10 -9.05 -4.93
N ASN A 156 -12.53 -10.06 -4.26
CA ASN A 156 -12.80 -11.47 -4.51
C ASN A 156 -13.84 -12.07 -3.54
N LEU A 157 -14.58 -11.24 -2.81
CA LEU A 157 -15.62 -11.73 -1.91
C LEU A 157 -16.76 -12.42 -2.68
N PRO A 158 -17.25 -13.58 -2.20
CA PRO A 158 -18.46 -14.20 -2.74
C PRO A 158 -19.69 -13.37 -2.37
N ASP A 159 -20.76 -13.47 -3.17
CA ASP A 159 -21.97 -12.67 -2.98
C ASP A 159 -22.60 -12.83 -1.59
N LYS A 160 -22.54 -14.04 -1.02
CA LYS A 160 -23.00 -14.30 0.35
C LYS A 160 -22.28 -13.44 1.38
N ALA A 161 -20.98 -13.19 1.19
CA ALA A 161 -20.20 -12.35 2.09
C ALA A 161 -20.53 -10.86 1.89
N VAL A 162 -20.80 -10.43 0.66
CA VAL A 162 -21.28 -9.06 0.38
C VAL A 162 -22.63 -8.81 1.06
N VAL A 163 -23.54 -9.78 1.04
CA VAL A 163 -24.82 -9.70 1.76
C VAL A 163 -24.61 -9.62 3.27
N ALA A 164 -23.72 -10.44 3.83
CA ALA A 164 -23.39 -10.39 5.25
C ALA A 164 -22.80 -9.03 5.66
N LEU A 165 -21.87 -8.49 4.87
CA LEU A 165 -21.28 -7.16 5.08
C LEU A 165 -22.35 -6.06 5.01
N THR A 166 -23.30 -6.17 4.08
CA THR A 166 -24.44 -5.24 3.98
C THR A 166 -25.28 -5.27 5.26
N GLY A 167 -25.50 -6.46 5.84
CA GLY A 167 -26.20 -6.61 7.11
C GLY A 167 -25.48 -5.90 8.27
N ILE A 168 -24.14 -6.02 8.34
CA ILE A 168 -23.32 -5.34 9.35
C ILE A 168 -23.43 -3.82 9.19
N ILE A 169 -23.28 -3.30 7.96
CA ILE A 169 -23.36 -1.85 7.69
C ILE A 169 -24.75 -1.30 8.05
N ASN A 170 -25.81 -2.02 7.70
CA ASN A 170 -27.17 -1.62 8.06
C ASN A 170 -27.43 -1.70 9.57
N ALA A 171 -26.78 -2.64 10.27
CA ALA A 171 -26.82 -2.69 11.73
C ALA A 171 -26.10 -1.48 12.35
N ILE A 172 -24.95 -1.06 11.81
CA ILE A 172 -24.24 0.17 12.22
C ILE A 172 -25.15 1.39 12.04
N PHE A 173 -25.80 1.53 10.88
CA PHE A 173 -26.72 2.66 10.64
C PHE A 173 -27.92 2.66 11.60
N ARG A 174 -28.47 1.48 11.90
CA ARG A 174 -29.60 1.34 12.83
C ARG A 174 -29.21 1.61 14.28
N LEU A 175 -28.05 1.11 14.71
CA LEU A 175 -27.56 1.22 16.08
C LEU A 175 -26.80 2.53 16.33
N ARG A 176 -26.51 3.30 15.28
CA ARG A 176 -25.67 4.51 15.32
C ARG A 176 -24.35 4.30 16.08
N HIS A 177 -23.79 3.09 15.95
CA HIS A 177 -22.60 2.68 16.68
C HIS A 177 -21.57 2.12 15.70
N TYR A 178 -20.39 2.71 15.71
CA TYR A 178 -19.24 2.22 14.95
C TYR A 178 -18.47 1.21 15.80
N PRO A 179 -18.08 0.07 15.24
CA PRO A 179 -17.23 -0.88 15.95
C PRO A 179 -15.86 -0.24 16.25
N ASP A 180 -15.30 -0.61 17.41
CA ASP A 180 -13.95 -0.23 17.85
C ASP A 180 -12.84 -0.79 16.95
#